data_AF-M6Q5N8-F1
#
_entry.id   AF-M6Q5N8-F1
#
_cell.length_a   1.000
_cell.length_b   1.000
_cell.length_c   1.000
_cell.angle_alpha   90.00
_cell.angle_beta   90.00
_cell.angle_gamma   90.00
#
_symmetry.space_group_name_H-M   'P 1'
#
loop_
_entity.id
_entity.type
_entity.pdbx_description
1 polymer ?
#
loop_
_entity_poly.entity_id
_entity_poly.type
_entity_poly.pdbx_seq_one_letter_code
_entity_poly.pdbx_strand_id
1 'polypeptide(L)'
;MNTEYKIQPIEANFLVVKMDEKEYPLPVLVYKVENENYVYAEILNYSILGYGNSIQEAKEDIVNLIDLYLHDSKNSDKPSSIIQSETEKRQIFLSLIDIKMWDFFFNLNTPKQEDIKGQLESHFAIAS
;
A
#
# COMPACT_ATOMS: atom_id res chain seq x y z
N MET A 1 -22.43 -3.20 -19.46
CA MET A 1 -21.32 -4.12 -19.77
C MET A 1 -20.45 -4.17 -18.53
N ASN A 2 -20.56 -5.23 -17.73
CA ASN A 2 -19.64 -5.49 -16.62
C ASN A 2 -18.47 -6.26 -17.22
N THR A 3 -17.39 -5.57 -17.58
CA THR A 3 -16.09 -6.21 -17.64
C THR A 3 -15.67 -6.41 -16.18
N GLU A 4 -16.04 -7.54 -15.59
CA GLU A 4 -15.44 -8.00 -14.34
C GLU A 4 -13.98 -8.30 -14.64
N TYR A 5 -13.12 -7.30 -14.40
CA TYR A 5 -11.68 -7.48 -14.48
C TYR A 5 -11.30 -8.50 -13.41
N LYS A 6 -10.95 -9.71 -13.86
CA LYS A 6 -10.60 -10.78 -12.93
C LYS A 6 -9.21 -10.54 -12.39
N ILE A 7 -9.15 -10.21 -11.12
CA ILE A 7 -7.90 -10.06 -10.38
C ILE A 7 -7.35 -11.46 -10.06
N GLN A 8 -6.11 -11.70 -10.45
CA GLN A 8 -5.34 -12.88 -10.06
C GLN A 8 -4.38 -12.48 -8.94
N PRO A 9 -4.69 -12.77 -7.66
CA PRO A 9 -3.79 -12.44 -6.57
C PRO A 9 -2.48 -13.21 -6.69
N ILE A 10 -1.38 -12.53 -6.38
CA ILE A 10 -0.06 -13.14 -6.30
C ILE A 10 0.34 -13.26 -4.83
N GLU A 11 0.38 -12.14 -4.11
CA GLU A 11 0.80 -12.11 -2.71
C GLU A 11 0.20 -10.90 -1.97
N ALA A 12 0.12 -11.01 -0.65
CA ALA A 12 -0.25 -9.94 0.26
C ALA A 12 0.93 -9.66 1.18
N ASN A 13 1.30 -8.39 1.31
CA ASN A 13 2.46 -7.93 2.07
C ASN A 13 2.15 -6.64 2.82
N PHE A 14 3.10 -6.17 3.64
CA PHE A 14 3.04 -4.84 4.24
C PHE A 14 4.21 -4.00 3.74
N LEU A 15 3.90 -2.76 3.37
CA LEU A 15 4.90 -1.71 3.27
C LEU A 15 5.03 -1.05 4.63
N VAL A 16 6.19 -1.19 5.28
CA VAL A 16 6.44 -0.56 6.58
C VAL A 16 6.98 0.84 6.37
N VAL A 17 6.18 1.84 6.72
CA VAL A 17 6.59 3.24 6.72
C VAL A 17 7.07 3.60 8.12
N LYS A 18 8.33 4.00 8.25
CA LYS A 18 8.87 4.50 9.52
C LYS A 18 8.70 6.01 9.59
N MET A 19 8.10 6.49 10.67
CA MET A 19 7.95 7.92 10.96
C MET A 19 8.37 8.15 12.40
N ASP A 20 9.38 8.99 12.62
CA ASP A 20 10.01 9.22 13.92
C ASP A 20 10.33 7.89 14.66
N GLU A 21 9.59 7.56 15.72
CA GLU A 21 9.76 6.34 16.55
C GLU A 21 8.65 5.29 16.33
N LYS A 22 7.81 5.45 15.30
CA LYS A 22 6.68 4.54 15.03
C LYS A 22 6.77 3.91 13.64
N GLU A 23 6.43 2.63 13.60
CA GLU A 23 6.28 1.88 12.36
C GLU A 23 4.80 1.77 12.00
N TYR A 24 4.49 2.13 10.77
CA TYR A 24 3.14 2.09 10.23
C TYR A 24 3.06 1.09 9.09
N PRO A 25 2.45 -0.08 9.31
CA PRO A 25 2.30 -1.08 8.26
C PRO A 25 1.16 -0.69 7.35
N LEU A 26 1.46 -0.54 6.07
CA LEU A 26 0.47 -0.29 5.04
C LEU A 26 0.19 -1.59 4.28
N PRO A 27 -1.07 -2.05 4.21
CA PRO A 27 -1.41 -3.31 3.57
C PRO A 27 -1.24 -3.17 2.05
N VAL A 28 -0.45 -4.07 1.47
CA VAL A 28 -0.15 -4.11 0.03
C VAL A 28 -0.67 -5.40 -0.56
N LEU A 29 -1.46 -5.28 -1.62
CA LEU A 29 -1.85 -6.42 -2.45
C LEU A 29 -1.08 -6.39 -3.76
N VAL A 30 -0.42 -7.49 -4.11
CA VAL A 30 0.23 -7.69 -5.41
C VAL A 30 -0.62 -8.64 -6.24
N TYR A 31 -0.93 -8.25 -7.47
CA TYR A 31 -1.85 -9.00 -8.32
C TYR A 31 -1.60 -8.75 -9.81
N LYS A 32 -2.23 -9.59 -10.64
CA LYS A 32 -2.37 -9.37 -12.09
C LYS A 32 -3.82 -9.16 -12.45
N VAL A 33 -4.06 -8.42 -13.52
CA VAL A 33 -5.38 -8.31 -14.13
C VAL A 33 -5.40 -9.20 -15.37
N GLU A 34 -6.47 -9.97 -15.54
CA GLU A 34 -6.64 -10.81 -16.72
C GLU A 34 -6.60 -9.96 -18.01
N ASN A 35 -5.81 -10.41 -18.99
CA ASN A 35 -5.52 -9.72 -20.26
C ASN A 35 -4.56 -8.51 -20.17
N GLU A 36 -3.93 -8.27 -19.03
CA GLU A 36 -2.85 -7.29 -18.90
C GLU A 36 -1.51 -7.99 -18.68
N ASN A 37 -0.44 -7.40 -19.23
CA ASN A 37 0.91 -7.96 -19.15
C ASN A 37 1.72 -7.43 -17.95
N TYR A 38 1.10 -6.65 -17.09
CA TYR A 38 1.74 -6.01 -15.95
C TYR A 38 1.40 -6.72 -14.65
N VAL A 39 2.31 -6.59 -13.69
CA VAL A 39 2.06 -6.84 -12.28
C VAL A 39 1.71 -5.52 -11.63
N TYR A 40 0.70 -5.55 -10.77
CA TYR A 40 0.26 -4.41 -9.98
C TYR A 40 0.60 -4.65 -8.51
N ALA A 41 0.97 -3.57 -7.82
CA ALA A 41 1.04 -3.52 -6.37
C ALA A 41 0.20 -2.33 -5.90
N GLU A 42 -0.66 -2.54 -4.92
CA GLU A 42 -1.58 -1.51 -4.44
C GLU A 42 -1.56 -1.38 -2.92
N ILE A 43 -1.37 -0.16 -2.42
CA ILE A 43 -1.52 0.17 -1.01
C ILE A 43 -3.01 0.38 -0.70
N LEU A 44 -3.65 -0.59 -0.04
CA LEU A 44 -5.12 -0.66 0.06
C LEU A 44 -5.78 0.46 0.87
N ASN A 45 -5.00 1.11 1.73
CA ASN A 45 -5.48 2.20 2.58
C ASN A 45 -5.53 3.53 1.84
N TYR A 46 -4.72 3.70 0.78
CA TYR A 46 -4.54 4.97 0.07
C TYR A 46 -4.88 4.87 -1.42
N SER A 47 -5.24 3.69 -1.93
CA SER A 47 -5.44 3.41 -3.35
C SER A 47 -4.26 3.86 -4.23
N ILE A 48 -3.04 3.82 -3.67
CA ILE A 48 -1.81 4.10 -4.42
C ILE A 48 -1.44 2.83 -5.17
N LEU A 49 -1.41 2.94 -6.49
CA LEU A 49 -1.20 1.83 -7.41
C LEU A 49 0.13 2.03 -8.13
N GLY A 50 1.02 1.07 -8.00
CA GLY A 50 2.24 0.96 -8.79
C GLY A 50 2.19 -0.28 -9.68
N TYR A 51 2.97 -0.27 -10.75
CA TYR A 51 2.95 -1.35 -11.74
C TYR A 51 4.32 -1.58 -12.38
N GLY A 52 4.52 -2.79 -12.93
CA GLY A 52 5.77 -3.15 -13.59
C GLY A 52 5.67 -4.47 -14.36
N ASN A 53 6.73 -4.83 -15.08
CA ASN A 53 6.81 -6.11 -15.78
C ASN A 53 7.09 -7.28 -14.79
N SER A 54 7.56 -6.96 -13.59
CA SER A 54 7.83 -7.91 -12.52
C SER A 54 7.23 -7.46 -11.19
N ILE A 55 7.12 -8.38 -10.24
CA ILE A 55 6.70 -8.06 -8.86
C ILE A 55 7.62 -7.01 -8.24
N GLN A 56 8.93 -7.11 -8.48
CA GLN A 56 9.91 -6.18 -7.94
C GLN A 56 9.72 -4.77 -8.50
N GLU A 57 9.54 -4.64 -9.82
CA GLU A 57 9.29 -3.35 -10.46
C GLU A 57 8.00 -2.70 -9.92
N ALA A 58 6.91 -3.46 -9.76
CA ALA A 58 5.67 -2.95 -9.19
C ALA A 58 5.83 -2.49 -7.73
N LYS A 59 6.64 -3.21 -6.94
CA LYS A 59 6.97 -2.83 -5.55
C LYS A 59 7.82 -1.56 -5.48
N GLU A 60 8.80 -1.42 -6.37
CA GLU A 60 9.63 -0.21 -6.44
C GLU A 60 8.81 1.01 -6.84
N ASP A 61 7.88 0.85 -7.78
CA ASP A 61 6.99 1.92 -8.22
C ASP A 61 6.08 2.42 -7.08
N ILE A 62 5.45 1.52 -6.29
CA ILE A 62 4.65 1.98 -5.13
C ILE A 62 5.48 2.71 -4.07
N VAL A 63 6.75 2.34 -3.88
CA VAL A 63 7.64 3.01 -2.92
C VAL A 63 7.94 4.44 -3.41
N ASN A 64 8.27 4.60 -4.69
CA ASN A 64 8.48 5.93 -5.26
C ASN A 64 7.21 6.79 -5.18
N LEU A 65 6.03 6.20 -5.42
CA LEU A 65 4.75 6.91 -5.37
C LEU A 65 4.38 7.34 -3.95
N ILE A 66 4.60 6.49 -2.94
CA ILE A 66 4.32 6.88 -1.54
C ILE A 66 5.31 7.96 -1.08
N ASP A 67 6.57 7.92 -1.51
CA ASP A 67 7.56 8.95 -1.21
C ASP A 67 7.13 10.32 -1.74
N LEU A 68 6.70 10.35 -3.01
CA LEU A 68 6.15 11.55 -3.63
C LEU A 68 4.88 12.03 -2.89
N TYR A 69 3.96 11.11 -2.57
CA TYR A 69 2.75 11.44 -1.83
C TYR A 69 3.06 12.06 -0.45
N LEU A 70 4.00 11.48 0.29
CA LEU A 70 4.40 11.98 1.61
C LEU A 70 5.09 13.34 1.48
N HIS A 71 5.99 13.51 0.51
CA HIS A 71 6.65 14.77 0.25
C HIS A 71 5.65 15.89 -0.12
N ASP A 72 4.72 15.61 -1.03
CA ASP A 72 3.72 16.59 -1.46
C ASP A 72 2.72 16.91 -0.34
N SER A 73 2.32 15.91 0.46
CA SER A 73 1.42 16.12 1.59
C SER A 73 2.01 17.02 2.67
N LYS A 74 3.32 16.98 2.89
CA LYS A 74 4.03 17.87 3.83
C LYS A 74 4.09 19.31 3.34
N ASN A 75 4.19 19.50 2.04
CA ASN A 75 4.38 20.81 1.40
C ASN A 75 3.07 21.45 0.92
N SER A 76 1.92 20.81 1.19
CA SER A 76 0.61 21.25 0.70
C SER A 76 -0.29 21.74 1.84
N ASP A 77 -0.79 22.97 1.70
CA ASP A 77 -1.86 23.50 2.56
C ASP A 77 -3.25 22.94 2.20
N LYS A 78 -3.35 22.14 1.13
CA LYS A 78 -4.62 21.53 0.71
C LYS A 78 -4.89 20.28 1.55
N PRO A 79 -6.14 20.08 2.00
CA PRO A 79 -6.52 18.86 2.69
C PRO A 79 -6.34 17.66 1.76
N SER A 80 -5.61 16.65 2.22
CA SER A 80 -5.52 15.35 1.57
C SER A 80 -6.73 14.49 1.94
N SER A 81 -7.35 13.86 0.95
CA SER A 81 -8.45 12.91 1.15
C SER A 81 -7.95 11.49 0.90
N ILE A 82 -8.21 10.58 1.84
CA ILE A 82 -7.85 9.17 1.70
C ILE A 82 -8.96 8.47 0.90
N ILE A 83 -8.61 7.94 -0.28
CA ILE A 83 -9.48 7.05 -1.03
C ILE A 83 -9.10 5.62 -0.64
N GLN A 84 -10.07 4.86 -0.17
CA GLN A 84 -9.87 3.46 0.18
C GLN A 84 -10.06 2.57 -1.06
N SER A 85 -9.24 1.52 -1.17
CA SER A 85 -9.42 0.52 -2.21
C SER A 85 -10.73 -0.23 -2.06
N GLU A 86 -11.20 -0.80 -3.17
CA GLU A 86 -12.45 -1.56 -3.25
C GLU A 86 -12.49 -2.70 -2.22
N THR A 87 -13.70 -2.98 -1.72
CA THR A 87 -13.94 -4.02 -0.70
C THR A 87 -13.46 -5.39 -1.14
N GLU A 88 -13.57 -5.71 -2.43
CA GLU A 88 -13.12 -6.99 -3.00
C GLU A 88 -11.60 -7.19 -2.82
N LYS A 89 -10.78 -6.20 -3.18
CA LYS A 89 -9.31 -6.27 -3.02
C LYS A 89 -8.90 -6.44 -1.56
N ARG A 90 -9.63 -5.82 -0.64
CA ARG A 90 -9.42 -6.01 0.80
C ARG A 90 -9.75 -7.43 1.23
N GLN A 91 -10.84 -8.01 0.76
CA GLN A 91 -11.17 -9.41 1.07
C GLN A 91 -10.12 -10.37 0.52
N ILE A 92 -9.65 -10.13 -0.70
CA ILE A 92 -8.54 -10.89 -1.31
C ILE A 92 -7.30 -10.80 -0.42
N PHE A 93 -6.88 -9.60 -0.02
CA PHE A 93 -5.76 -9.41 0.90
C PHE A 93 -5.91 -10.19 2.20
N LEU A 94 -7.06 -10.07 2.86
CA LEU A 94 -7.35 -10.77 4.13
C LEU A 94 -7.33 -12.30 3.97
N SER A 95 -7.65 -12.82 2.79
CA SER A 95 -7.60 -14.26 2.49
C SER A 95 -6.18 -14.79 2.27
N LEU A 96 -5.21 -13.93 1.95
CA LEU A 96 -3.82 -14.30 1.66
C LEU A 96 -2.89 -14.15 2.87
N ILE A 97 -3.25 -13.32 3.85
CA ILE A 97 -2.40 -13.10 5.03
C ILE A 97 -2.59 -14.20 6.10
N ASP A 98 -1.48 -14.65 6.69
CA ASP A 98 -1.47 -15.60 7.80
C ASP A 98 -1.76 -14.94 9.16
N ILE A 99 -2.09 -15.75 10.18
CA ILE A 99 -2.45 -15.28 11.54
C ILE A 99 -1.33 -14.43 12.18
N LYS A 100 -0.05 -14.66 11.86
CA LYS A 100 1.06 -13.87 12.42
C LYS A 100 1.12 -12.48 11.80
N MET A 101 0.78 -12.36 10.53
CA MET A 101 0.61 -11.10 9.82
C MET A 101 -0.62 -10.32 10.30
N TRP A 102 -1.68 -11.01 10.73
CA TRP A 102 -2.81 -10.39 11.41
C TRP A 102 -2.39 -9.68 12.70
N ASP A 103 -1.61 -10.37 13.56
CA ASP A 103 -1.11 -9.76 14.79
C ASP A 103 -0.24 -8.53 14.50
N PHE A 104 0.57 -8.56 13.45
CA PHE A 104 1.37 -7.40 13.03
C PHE A 104 0.49 -6.22 12.58
N PHE A 105 -0.56 -6.48 11.80
CA PHE A 105 -1.43 -5.43 11.25
C PHE A 105 -2.32 -4.76 12.29
N PHE A 106 -2.88 -5.52 13.24
CA PHE A 106 -3.82 -4.99 14.24
C PHE A 106 -3.14 -4.46 15.50
N ASN A 107 -1.90 -4.86 15.78
CA ASN A 107 -1.14 -4.34 16.93
C ASN A 107 -0.36 -3.05 16.63
N LEU A 108 -0.26 -2.63 15.36
CA LEU A 108 0.33 -1.35 14.97
C LEU A 108 -0.78 -0.36 14.62
N ASN A 109 -0.85 0.75 15.36
CA ASN A 109 -1.85 1.79 15.14
C ASN A 109 -1.73 2.33 13.71
N THR A 110 -2.82 2.37 12.95
CA THR A 110 -2.85 3.01 11.63
C THR A 110 -2.53 4.51 11.79
N PRO A 111 -1.66 5.10 10.95
CA PRO A 111 -1.31 6.52 11.12
C PRO A 111 -2.54 7.40 10.87
N LYS A 112 -2.76 8.37 11.76
CA LYS A 112 -3.74 9.45 11.55
C LYS A 112 -3.10 10.53 10.68
N GLN A 113 -3.93 11.33 10.00
CA GLN A 113 -3.46 12.43 9.14
C GLN A 113 -2.58 13.44 9.88
N GLU A 114 -2.78 13.58 11.19
CA GLU A 114 -1.97 14.42 12.08
C GLU A 114 -0.54 13.87 12.29
N ASP A 115 -0.37 12.54 12.29
CA ASP A 115 0.92 11.88 12.46
C ASP A 115 1.86 12.11 11.25
N ILE A 116 1.30 12.43 10.08
CA ILE A 116 2.05 12.67 8.84
C ILE A 116 2.69 14.07 8.83
N LYS A 117 2.11 15.04 9.55
CA LYS A 117 2.56 16.44 9.58
C LYS A 117 3.83 16.68 10.42
N GLY A 118 4.25 15.72 11.24
CA GLY A 118 5.31 15.90 12.25
C GLY A 118 6.73 15.44 11.89
N GLN A 119 6.99 14.96 10.66
CA GLN A 119 8.13 14.05 10.44
C GLN A 119 9.50 14.68 10.18
N LEU A 120 10.50 14.23 10.96
CA LEU A 120 11.89 14.08 10.53
C LEU A 120 12.08 12.65 9.97
N GLU A 121 12.61 12.56 8.74
CA GLU A 121 13.18 11.38 8.06
C GLU A 121 12.40 10.04 8.11
N SER A 122 11.79 9.67 6.97
CA SER A 122 11.14 8.36 6.78
C SER A 122 12.04 7.39 6.04
N HIS A 123 12.15 6.16 6.55
CA HIS A 123 12.85 5.04 5.91
C HIS A 123 11.87 3.88 5.68
N PHE A 124 11.87 3.33 4.46
CA PHE A 124 10.96 2.25 4.05
C PHE A 124 11.72 0.93 4.02
N ALA A 125 11.15 -0.11 4.63
CA ALA A 125 11.68 -1.46 4.55
C ALA A 125 10.71 -2.33 3.73
N ILE A 126 11.22 -2.90 2.63
CA ILE A 126 10.51 -3.93 1.86
C ILE A 126 10.91 -5.28 2.49
N ALA A 127 9.98 -5.96 3.16
CA ALA A 127 10.22 -7.33 3.62
C ALA A 127 10.30 -8.25 2.40
N SER A 128 11.40 -9.00 2.31
CA SER A 128 11.72 -9.98 1.24
C SER A 128 11.15 -11.35 1.53
#